data_AF-A0A5E4N8T4-F1
#
_entry.id   AF-A0A5E4N8T4-F1
#
_cell.length_a   1.000
_cell.length_b   1.000
_cell.length_c   1.000
_cell.angle_alpha   90.00
_cell.angle_beta   90.00
_cell.angle_gamma   90.00
#
_symmetry.space_group_name_H-M   'P 1'
#
loop_
_entity.id
_entity.type
_entity.pdbx_description
1 polymer ?
#
loop_
_entity_poly.entity_id
_entity_poly.type
_entity_poly.pdbx_seq_one_letter_code
_entity_poly.pdbx_strand_id
1 'polypeptide(L)' 'MKIIHEEAKMYYKRFFNKLSDHSNPLISGLATPTILGNPPQRLKRNWCRDLLNE' A
#
# COMPACT_ATOMS: atom_id res chain seq x y z
N MET A 1 1.58 -16.24 12.64
CA MET A 1 0.32 -16.67 12.00
C MET A 1 0.36 -16.29 10.53
N LYS A 2 0.50 -17.25 9.61
CA LYS A 2 0.53 -16.98 8.16
C LYS A 2 -0.81 -16.42 7.64
N ILE A 3 -1.92 -16.81 8.27
CA ILE A 3 -3.29 -16.47 7.84
C ILE A 3 -3.57 -14.95 7.89
N ILE A 4 -3.17 -14.28 8.98
CA ILE A 4 -3.40 -12.84 9.14
C ILE A 4 -2.64 -12.03 8.07
N HIS A 5 -1.46 -12.50 7.67
CA HIS A 5 -0.64 -11.80 6.68
C HIS A 5 -1.24 -11.90 5.28
N GLU A 6 -1.66 -13.11 4.88
CA GLU A 6 -2.34 -13.34 3.61
C GLU A 6 -3.69 -12.61 3.55
N GLU A 7 -4.43 -12.58 4.65
CA GLU A 7 -5.69 -11.86 4.73
C GLU A 7 -5.47 -10.35 4.58
N ALA A 8 -4.52 -9.78 5.31
CA ALA A 8 -4.17 -8.36 5.20
C ALA A 8 -3.71 -7.98 3.77
N LYS A 9 -2.94 -8.86 3.11
CA LYS A 9 -2.51 -8.71 1.71
C LYS A 9 -3.71 -8.74 0.76
N MET A 10 -4.61 -9.71 0.93
CA MET A 10 -5.82 -9.83 0.11
C MET A 10 -6.73 -8.60 0.24
N TYR A 11 -6.99 -8.15 1.47
CA TYR A 11 -7.82 -6.96 1.72
C TYR A 11 -7.19 -5.71 1.12
N TYR A 12 -5.88 -5.53 1.29
CA TYR A 12 -5.20 -4.37 0.73
C TYR A 12 -5.19 -4.37 -0.80
N LYS A 13 -4.98 -5.52 -1.46
CA LYS A 13 -5.07 -5.64 -2.93
C LYS A 13 -6.47 -5.23 -3.44
N ARG A 14 -7.54 -5.70 -2.77
CA ARG A 14 -8.92 -5.30 -3.12
C ARG A 14 -9.17 -3.80 -2.97
N PHE A 15 -8.61 -3.19 -1.93
CA PHE A 15 -8.68 -1.75 -1.72
C PHE A 15 -7.89 -0.99 -2.79
N PHE A 16 -6.64 -1.38 -3.04
CA PHE A 16 -5.74 -0.75 -4.01
C PHE A 16 -6.34 -0.76 -5.42
N ASN A 17 -6.95 -1.86 -5.85
CA ASN A 17 -7.58 -1.95 -7.16
C ASN A 17 -8.77 -0.98 -7.34
N LYS A 18 -9.39 -0.51 -6.26
CA LYS A 18 -10.46 0.51 -6.31
C LYS A 18 -9.91 1.94 -6.36
N LEU A 19 -8.61 2.14 -6.17
CA LEU A 19 -7.99 3.47 -6.14
C LEU A 19 -7.81 4.07 -7.54
N SER A 20 -7.78 3.24 -8.59
CA SER A 20 -7.71 3.73 -9.99
C SER A 20 -8.92 4.55 -10.39
N ASP A 21 -10.09 4.16 -9.88
CA ASP A 21 -11.39 4.74 -10.26
C ASP A 21 -11.86 5.79 -9.24
N HIS A 22 -10.97 6.20 -8.33
CA HIS A 22 -11.28 7.13 -7.27
C HIS A 22 -11.14 8.59 -7.74
N SER A 23 -12.08 9.46 -7.36
CA SER A 23 -12.10 10.87 -7.79
C SER A 23 -10.86 11.67 -7.37
N ASN A 24 -10.18 11.25 -6.31
CA ASN A 24 -8.89 11.84 -5.91
C ASN A 24 -7.73 11.07 -6.56
N PRO A 25 -7.03 11.62 -7.56
CA PRO A 25 -5.94 10.94 -8.26
C PRO A 25 -4.70 10.71 -7.37
N LEU A 26 -4.52 11.51 -6.32
CA LEU A 26 -3.35 11.42 -5.41
C LEU A 26 -3.37 10.15 -4.56
N ILE A 27 -4.55 9.51 -4.40
CA ILE A 27 -4.70 8.34 -3.55
C ILE A 27 -3.90 7.14 -4.08
N SER A 28 -3.74 7.04 -5.40
CA SER A 28 -2.93 6.01 -6.07
C SER A 28 -1.44 6.09 -5.67
N GLY A 29 -0.94 7.31 -5.42
CA GLY A 29 0.43 7.57 -4.99
C GLY A 29 0.73 7.13 -3.55
N LEU A 30 -0.29 6.81 -2.73
CA LEU A 30 -0.09 6.31 -1.35
C LEU A 30 0.51 4.90 -1.31
N ALA A 31 0.40 4.15 -2.41
CA ALA A 31 1.05 2.85 -2.53
C ALA A 31 2.55 2.97 -2.86
N THR A 32 2.99 4.12 -3.36
CA THR A 32 4.39 4.33 -3.72
C THR A 32 5.25 4.31 -2.46
N PRO A 33 6.35 3.52 -2.43
CA PRO A 33 7.21 3.42 -1.25
C PRO A 33 7.99 4.71 -0.96
N THR A 34 8.11 5.58 -1.97
CA THR A 34 8.90 6.80 -1.95
C THR A 34 8.01 7.98 -2.34
N ILE A 35 7.89 8.98 -1.47
CA ILE A 35 7.39 10.29 -1.88
C ILE A 35 8.53 10.93 -2.68
N LEU A 36 8.31 11.17 -3.97
CA LEU A 36 9.28 11.86 -4.84
C LEU A 36 9.71 13.16 -4.16
N GLY A 37 11.00 13.28 -3.85
CA GLY A 37 11.61 14.49 -3.26
C GLY A 37 11.72 14.54 -1.73
N ASN A 38 11.33 13.50 -0.98
CA ASN A 38 11.51 13.46 0.47
C ASN A 38 12.29 12.19 0.89
N PRO A 39 13.34 12.28 1.73
CA PRO A 39 13.93 11.09 2.34
C PRO A 39 12.85 10.25 3.05
N PRO A 40 13.00 8.91 3.07
CA PRO A 40 11.98 8.02 3.62
C PRO A 40 11.80 8.24 5.13
N GLN A 41 10.84 9.09 5.51
CA GLN A 41 10.29 9.14 6.87
C GLN A 41 9.29 7.99 7.03
N ARG A 42 9.80 6.76 7.07
CA ARG A 42 8.98 5.59 7.39
C ARG A 42 9.34 5.06 8.76
N LEU A 43 8.30 4.83 9.56
CA LEU A 43 8.42 3.99 10.75
C LEU A 43 8.86 2.58 10.33
N LYS A 44 9.78 1.97 11.09
CA LYS A 44 10.28 0.60 10.89
C LYS A 44 9.21 -0.44 11.22
N ARG A 45 8.17 -0.49 10.38
CA ARG A 45 7.01 -1.40 10.47
C ARG A 45 6.73 -1.99 9.09
N ASN A 46 6.26 -3.23 9.05
CA ASN A 46 5.80 -3.86 7.82
C ASN A 46 4.40 -3.32 7.50
N TRP A 47 4.22 -2.71 6.33
CA TRP A 47 2.92 -2.19 5.89
C TRP A 47 2.32 -3.10 4.83
N CYS A 48 0.99 -3.24 4.81
CA CYS A 48 0.31 -4.09 3.82
C CYS A 48 0.61 -3.69 2.37
N ARG A 49 0.93 -2.41 2.12
CA ARG A 49 1.34 -1.91 0.80
C ARG A 49 2.66 -2.49 0.29
N ASP A 50 3.58 -2.83 1.19
CA ASP A 50 4.86 -3.42 0.80
C ASP A 50 4.66 -4.82 0.19
N LEU A 51 3.52 -5.45 0.50
CA LEU A 51 3.12 -6.78 0.03
C LEU A 51 2.40 -6.74 -1.32
N LEU A 52 2.24 -5.57 -1.95
CA LEU A 52 1.61 -5.45 -3.27
C LEU A 52 2.43 -6.16 -4.36
N ASN A 53 3.75 -6.02 -4.30
CA ASN A 53 4.71 -6.46 -5.31
C ASN A 53 5.47 -7.74 -4.92
N GLU A 54 5.05 -8.38 -3.83
CA GLU A 54 5.54 -9.65 -3.33
C GLU A 54 4.67 -10.80 -3.86
#